data_AF-A0A093XIA6-F1
#
_entry.id   AF-A0A093XIA6-F1
#
_cell.length_a   1.000
_cell.length_b   1.000
_cell.length_c   1.000
_cell.angle_alpha   90.00
_cell.angle_beta   90.00
_cell.angle_gamma   90.00
#
_symmetry.space_group_name_H-M   'P 1'
#
loop_
_entity.id
_entity.type
_entity.pdbx_description
1 polymer ?
#
loop_
_entity_poly.entity_id
_entity_poly.type
_entity_poly.pdbx_seq_one_letter_code
_entity_poly.pdbx_strand_id
1 'polypeptide(L)'
;MVVHQCIQAVDLFGLEVEGIYRVSGTAAHVNKIKAIFNNDSSKVDFRNPEAFFHDVNSVAGLLKQFFRELPDPLLTHEQYAPFIAAARLEDDIVRRDSLHAIINALPDPNYATLRAVTLHLHRVTEAAGVNRMTP
;
A
#
# COMPACT_ATOMS: atom_id res chain seq x y z
N MET A 1 -6.10 -10.45 2.34
CA MET A 1 -5.29 -11.31 1.43
C MET A 1 -4.60 -10.51 0.33
N VAL A 2 -5.32 -9.69 -0.47
CA VAL A 2 -4.73 -8.89 -1.58
C VAL A 2 -3.56 -8.02 -1.10
N VAL A 3 -3.79 -7.19 -0.07
CA VAL A 3 -2.75 -6.30 0.50
C VAL A 3 -1.49 -7.07 0.89
N HIS A 4 -1.64 -8.16 1.63
CA HIS A 4 -0.52 -8.98 2.08
C HIS A 4 0.28 -9.60 0.93
N GLN A 5 -0.40 -10.18 -0.06
CA GLN A 5 0.24 -10.77 -1.24
C GLN A 5 0.99 -9.71 -2.03
N CYS A 6 0.38 -8.55 -2.28
CA CYS A 6 1.04 -7.46 -3.01
C CYS A 6 2.27 -6.92 -2.27
N ILE A 7 2.15 -6.68 -0.96
CA ILE A 7 3.27 -6.26 -0.10
C ILE A 7 4.40 -7.30 -0.19
N GLN A 8 4.07 -8.58 -0.05
CA GLN A 8 5.06 -9.66 -0.11
C GLN A 8 5.80 -9.71 -1.46
N ALA A 9 5.10 -9.54 -2.59
CA ALA A 9 5.76 -9.51 -3.90
C ALA A 9 6.73 -8.33 -4.02
N VAL A 10 6.31 -7.14 -3.57
CA VAL A 10 7.14 -5.93 -3.65
C VAL A 10 8.33 -6.04 -2.69
N ASP A 11 8.14 -6.60 -1.50
CA ASP A 11 9.23 -6.86 -0.56
C ASP A 11 10.28 -7.83 -1.13
N LEU A 12 9.84 -8.88 -1.84
CA LEU A 12 10.73 -9.90 -2.39
C LEU A 12 11.39 -9.48 -3.71
N PHE A 13 10.69 -8.73 -4.55
CA PHE A 13 11.09 -8.51 -5.95
C PHE A 13 11.10 -7.04 -6.39
N GLY A 14 10.63 -6.12 -5.55
CA GLY A 14 10.38 -4.71 -5.91
C GLY A 14 11.22 -3.68 -5.17
N LEU A 15 11.87 -4.03 -4.05
CA LEU A 15 12.62 -3.06 -3.23
C LEU A 15 13.80 -2.40 -3.97
N GLU A 16 14.40 -3.08 -4.95
CA GLU A 16 15.50 -2.56 -5.76
C GLU A 16 15.04 -2.04 -7.14
N VAL A 17 13.73 -2.11 -7.44
CA VAL A 17 13.20 -1.65 -8.72
C VAL A 17 13.05 -0.13 -8.70
N GLU A 18 13.76 0.55 -9.60
CA GLU A 18 13.71 2.00 -9.72
C GLU A 18 12.28 2.50 -9.97
N GLY A 19 11.83 3.43 -9.12
CA GLY A 19 10.53 4.05 -9.24
C GLY A 19 9.37 3.12 -8.85
N ILE A 20 9.59 2.06 -8.07
CA ILE A 20 8.49 1.22 -7.54
C ILE A 20 7.40 2.10 -6.90
N TYR A 21 6.13 1.78 -7.13
CA TYR A 21 4.95 2.61 -6.85
C TYR A 21 4.78 3.91 -7.66
N ARG A 22 5.84 4.50 -8.21
CA ARG A 22 5.77 5.66 -9.12
C ARG A 22 5.53 5.26 -10.57
N VAL A 23 6.32 4.32 -11.08
CA VAL A 23 6.20 3.73 -12.42
C VAL A 23 4.94 2.86 -12.46
N SER A 24 4.16 3.01 -13.52
CA SER A 24 2.96 2.19 -13.73
C SER A 24 3.33 0.88 -14.40
N GLY A 25 2.82 -0.24 -13.87
CA GLY A 25 2.88 -1.52 -14.57
C GLY A 25 1.89 -1.60 -15.72
N THR A 26 1.90 -2.74 -16.39
CA THR A 26 1.04 -2.98 -17.56
C THR A 26 -0.42 -3.12 -17.13
N ALA A 27 -1.32 -2.31 -17.68
CA ALA A 27 -2.76 -2.34 -17.35
C ALA A 27 -3.38 -3.73 -17.59
N ALA A 28 -2.95 -4.42 -18.65
CA ALA A 28 -3.39 -5.79 -18.94
C ALA A 28 -2.99 -6.79 -17.83
N HIS A 29 -1.75 -6.69 -17.32
CA HIS A 29 -1.30 -7.51 -16.19
C HIS A 29 -2.07 -7.19 -14.92
N VAL A 30 -2.26 -5.90 -14.58
CA VAL A 30 -3.04 -5.49 -13.40
C VAL A 30 -4.45 -6.09 -13.44
N ASN A 31 -5.15 -5.97 -14.57
CA ASN A 31 -6.49 -6.51 -14.74
C ASN A 31 -6.53 -8.03 -14.66
N LYS A 32 -5.55 -8.72 -15.24
CA LYS A 32 -5.45 -10.18 -15.18
C LYS A 32 -5.21 -10.67 -13.75
N ILE A 33 -4.29 -10.04 -13.03
CA ILE A 33 -4.00 -10.36 -11.63
C ILE A 33 -5.24 -10.09 -10.75
N LYS A 34 -5.92 -8.95 -10.96
CA LYS A 34 -7.18 -8.62 -10.27
C LYS A 34 -8.26 -9.66 -10.51
N ALA A 35 -8.43 -10.12 -11.75
CA ALA A 35 -9.41 -11.15 -12.08
C ALA A 35 -9.12 -12.48 -11.37
N ILE A 36 -7.84 -12.85 -11.23
CA ILE A 36 -7.45 -14.05 -10.47
C ILE A 36 -7.84 -13.90 -8.99
N PHE A 37 -7.54 -12.75 -8.36
CA PHE A 37 -7.94 -12.51 -6.97
C PHE A 37 -9.45 -12.55 -6.75
N ASN A 38 -10.23 -12.00 -7.69
CA ASN A 38 -11.68 -11.96 -7.60
C ASN A 38 -12.32 -13.35 -7.79
N ASN A 39 -11.69 -14.22 -8.59
CA ASN A 39 -12.22 -15.54 -8.89
C ASN A 39 -11.80 -16.59 -7.86
N ASP A 40 -10.50 -16.65 -7.54
CA ASP A 40 -9.96 -17.61 -6.59
C ASP A 40 -8.67 -17.08 -5.94
N SER A 41 -8.82 -16.36 -4.83
CA SER A 41 -7.70 -15.76 -4.10
C SER A 41 -6.75 -16.78 -3.47
N SER A 42 -7.15 -18.05 -3.32
CA SER A 42 -6.31 -19.11 -2.76
C SER A 42 -5.21 -19.57 -3.72
N LYS A 43 -5.39 -19.35 -5.02
CA LYS A 43 -4.42 -19.68 -6.08
C LYS A 43 -3.37 -18.62 -6.29
N VAL A 44 -3.46 -17.49 -5.59
CA VAL A 44 -2.51 -16.40 -5.73
C VAL A 44 -1.35 -16.59 -4.76
N ASP A 45 -0.18 -16.94 -5.31
CA ASP A 45 1.08 -16.98 -4.59
C ASP A 45 2.11 -16.05 -5.24
N PHE A 46 2.25 -14.84 -4.69
CA PHE A 46 3.20 -13.86 -5.19
C PHE A 46 4.63 -14.06 -4.71
N ARG A 47 4.94 -15.19 -4.06
CA ARG A 47 6.32 -15.64 -3.90
C ARG A 47 6.90 -16.18 -5.21
N ASN A 48 6.06 -16.52 -6.20
CA ASN A 48 6.48 -16.89 -7.54
C ASN A 48 6.33 -15.71 -8.53
N PRO A 49 7.43 -15.17 -9.10
CA PRO A 49 7.38 -14.11 -10.11
C PRO A 49 6.53 -14.38 -11.34
N GLU A 50 6.38 -15.65 -11.74
CA GLU A 50 5.54 -16.02 -12.88
C GLU A 50 4.06 -15.68 -12.64
N ALA A 51 3.61 -15.70 -11.37
CA ALA A 51 2.23 -15.40 -10.99
C ALA A 51 1.82 -13.94 -11.30
N PHE A 52 2.80 -13.06 -11.49
CA PHE A 52 2.60 -11.66 -11.85
C PHE A 52 3.41 -11.23 -13.08
N PHE A 53 3.78 -12.18 -13.96
CA PHE A 53 4.44 -11.91 -15.24
C PHE A 53 5.80 -11.20 -15.10
N HIS A 54 6.48 -11.38 -13.97
CA HIS A 54 7.70 -10.63 -13.61
C HIS A 54 7.52 -9.10 -13.62
N ASP A 55 6.28 -8.60 -13.62
CA ASP A 55 5.95 -7.17 -13.64
C ASP A 55 5.52 -6.72 -12.23
N VAL A 56 6.51 -6.47 -11.36
CA VAL A 56 6.24 -6.02 -9.98
C VAL A 56 5.56 -4.64 -9.94
N ASN A 57 5.72 -3.82 -10.98
CA ASN A 57 5.00 -2.55 -11.11
C ASN A 57 3.50 -2.78 -11.31
N SER A 58 3.08 -3.88 -11.92
CA SER A 58 1.67 -4.28 -11.97
C SER A 58 1.15 -4.74 -10.62
N VAL A 59 1.97 -5.38 -9.79
CA VAL A 59 1.58 -5.72 -8.41
C VAL A 59 1.42 -4.45 -7.56
N ALA A 60 2.36 -3.51 -7.65
CA ALA A 60 2.25 -2.19 -7.02
C ALA A 60 1.02 -1.41 -7.54
N GLY A 61 0.73 -1.51 -8.84
CA GLY A 61 -0.46 -0.96 -9.47
C GLY A 61 -1.76 -1.55 -8.90
N LEU A 62 -1.80 -2.87 -8.72
CA LEU A 62 -2.94 -3.56 -8.13
C LEU A 62 -3.17 -3.14 -6.67
N LEU A 63 -2.11 -3.02 -5.87
CA LEU A 63 -2.23 -2.55 -4.48
C LEU A 63 -2.85 -1.15 -4.41
N LYS A 64 -2.37 -0.21 -5.26
CA LYS A 64 -2.94 1.14 -5.37
C LYS A 64 -4.41 1.10 -5.82
N GLN A 65 -4.73 0.25 -6.79
CA GLN A 65 -6.09 0.09 -7.28
C GLN A 65 -7.04 -0.46 -6.21
N PHE A 66 -6.59 -1.44 -5.42
CA PHE A 66 -7.36 -2.00 -4.31
C PHE A 66 -7.82 -0.90 -3.34
N PHE A 67 -6.89 -0.05 -2.87
CA PHE A 67 -7.24 1.04 -1.96
C PHE A 67 -8.16 2.09 -2.57
N ARG A 68 -8.01 2.37 -3.88
CA ARG A 68 -8.86 3.33 -4.60
C ARG A 68 -10.28 2.84 -4.81
N GLU A 69 -10.49 1.52 -4.85
CA GLU A 69 -11.80 0.91 -5.11
C GLU A 69 -12.57 0.54 -3.83
N LEU A 70 -11.99 0.77 -2.66
CA LEU A 70 -12.71 0.56 -1.40
C LEU A 70 -13.94 1.49 -1.33
N PRO A 71 -15.11 0.97 -0.91
CA PRO A 71 -16.30 1.81 -0.69
C PRO A 71 -16.07 2.94 0.33
N ASP A 72 -15.25 2.67 1.35
CA ASP A 72 -14.78 3.62 2.35
C ASP A 72 -13.24 3.55 2.36
N PRO A 73 -12.50 4.67 2.23
CA PRO A 73 -11.05 4.64 2.13
C PRO A 73 -10.42 4.05 3.38
N LEU A 74 -9.15 3.64 3.27
CA LEU A 74 -8.40 3.08 4.39
C LEU A 74 -8.40 4.00 5.63
N LEU A 75 -8.35 5.32 5.43
CA LEU A 75 -8.39 6.32 6.50
C LEU A 75 -9.81 6.77 6.87
N THR A 76 -10.84 6.14 6.31
CA THR A 76 -12.28 6.39 6.49
C THR A 76 -12.74 7.80 6.08
N HIS A 77 -13.98 7.95 5.63
CA HIS A 77 -14.54 9.29 5.42
C HIS A 77 -14.76 10.04 6.74
N GLU A 78 -15.08 9.32 7.82
CA GLU A 78 -15.34 9.87 9.16
C GLU A 78 -14.11 10.61 9.72
N GLN A 79 -12.93 9.99 9.63
CA GLN A 79 -11.70 10.56 10.17
C GLN A 79 -11.01 11.55 9.23
N TYR A 80 -11.54 11.79 8.02
CA TYR A 80 -10.91 12.69 7.05
C TYR A 80 -10.69 14.11 7.59
N ALA A 81 -11.75 14.76 8.10
CA ALA A 81 -11.64 16.11 8.64
C ALA A 81 -10.69 16.19 9.86
N PRO A 82 -10.76 15.27 10.84
CA PRO A 82 -9.76 15.15 11.90
C PRO A 82 -8.31 15.04 11.38
N PHE A 83 -8.05 14.18 10.38
CA PHE A 83 -6.70 14.04 9.81
C PHE A 83 -6.18 15.34 9.22
N ILE A 84 -7.01 16.06 8.45
CA ILE A 84 -6.63 17.34 7.85
C ILE A 84 -6.38 18.41 8.92
N ALA A 85 -7.21 18.46 9.96
CA ALA A 85 -7.04 19.40 11.06
C ALA A 85 -5.73 19.13 11.82
N ALA A 86 -5.46 17.87 12.17
CA ALA A 86 -4.23 17.48 12.84
C ALA A 86 -2.98 17.79 11.99
N ALA A 87 -3.02 17.51 10.68
CA ALA A 87 -1.90 17.75 9.77
C ALA A 87 -1.52 19.24 9.62
N ARG A 88 -2.42 20.17 9.96
CA ARG A 88 -2.19 21.63 9.89
C ARG A 88 -1.63 22.23 11.18
N LEU A 89 -1.47 21.42 12.23
CA LEU A 89 -0.88 21.90 13.49
C LEU A 89 0.60 22.23 13.29
N GLU A 90 1.01 23.43 13.73
CA GLU A 90 2.39 23.91 13.58
C GLU A 90 3.36 23.18 14.50
N ASP A 91 2.95 22.91 15.74
CA ASP A 91 3.76 22.17 16.70
C ASP A 91 3.85 20.70 16.30
N ASP A 92 5.08 20.23 16.05
CA ASP A 92 5.36 18.88 15.60
C ASP A 92 4.95 17.79 16.59
N ILE A 93 5.08 18.05 17.89
CA ILE A 93 4.72 17.10 18.95
C ILE A 93 3.19 16.99 19.01
N VAL A 94 2.50 18.13 19.05
CA VAL A 94 1.03 18.16 19.08
C VAL A 94 0.45 17.55 17.79
N ARG A 95 1.06 17.83 16.62
CA ARG A 95 0.69 17.23 15.34
C ARG A 95 0.81 15.70 15.38
N ARG A 96 1.97 15.19 15.82
CA ARG A 96 2.22 13.75 15.95
C ARG A 96 1.21 13.10 16.87
N ASP A 97 1.00 13.65 18.07
CA ASP A 97 0.14 13.04 19.08
C ASP A 97 -1.33 13.06 18.63
N SER A 98 -1.76 14.12 17.95
CA SER A 98 -3.10 14.20 17.35
C SER A 98 -3.30 13.17 16.25
N LEU A 99 -2.34 13.03 15.32
CA LEU A 99 -2.39 12.01 14.28
C LEU A 99 -2.40 10.60 14.89
N HIS A 100 -1.60 10.36 15.93
CA HIS A 100 -1.55 9.08 16.62
C HIS A 100 -2.90 8.71 17.26
N ALA A 101 -3.57 9.67 17.91
CA ALA A 101 -4.89 9.46 18.49
C ALA A 101 -5.94 9.10 17.42
N ILE A 102 -5.93 9.81 16.27
CA ILE A 102 -6.86 9.53 15.16
C ILE A 102 -6.60 8.14 14.57
N ILE A 103 -5.33 7.77 14.37
CA ILE A 103 -4.97 6.43 13.86
C ILE A 103 -5.47 5.35 14.81
N ASN A 104 -5.30 5.51 16.12
CA ASN A 104 -5.78 4.55 17.12
C ASN A 104 -7.32 4.49 17.22
N ALA A 105 -8.03 5.49 16.71
CA ALA A 105 -9.49 5.52 16.64
C ALA A 105 -10.05 4.86 15.36
N LEU A 106 -9.18 4.47 14.41
CA LEU A 106 -9.62 3.73 13.22
C LEU A 106 -10.17 2.35 13.60
N PRO A 107 -11.16 1.82 12.86
CA PRO A 107 -11.60 0.44 13.03
C PRO A 107 -10.43 -0.55 12.92
N ASP A 108 -10.45 -1.64 13.68
CA ASP A 108 -9.37 -2.63 13.74
C ASP A 108 -8.85 -3.08 12.36
N PRO A 109 -9.70 -3.38 11.35
CA PRO A 109 -9.22 -3.76 10.03
C PRO A 109 -8.45 -2.64 9.32
N ASN A 110 -8.90 -1.39 9.47
CA ASN A 110 -8.26 -0.21 8.89
C ASN A 110 -6.92 0.06 9.56
N TYR A 111 -6.88 0.04 10.90
CA TYR A 111 -5.64 0.19 11.66
C TYR A 111 -4.59 -0.86 11.29
N ALA A 112 -4.99 -2.15 11.31
CA ALA A 112 -4.08 -3.25 10.99
C ALA A 112 -3.55 -3.16 9.55
N THR A 113 -4.41 -2.79 8.60
CA THR A 113 -4.04 -2.62 7.20
C THR A 113 -3.12 -1.42 7.00
N LEU A 114 -3.42 -0.27 7.63
CA LEU A 114 -2.58 0.92 7.61
C LEU A 114 -1.20 0.61 8.16
N ARG A 115 -1.11 -0.05 9.32
CA ARG A 115 0.15 -0.47 9.92
C ARG A 115 0.98 -1.33 8.97
N ALA A 116 0.36 -2.31 8.30
CA ALA A 116 1.07 -3.16 7.33
C ALA A 116 1.62 -2.35 6.14
N VAL A 117 0.83 -1.44 5.60
CA VAL A 117 1.25 -0.57 4.48
C VAL A 117 2.36 0.39 4.92
N THR A 118 2.24 1.05 6.08
CA THR A 118 3.25 1.97 6.59
C THR A 118 4.58 1.26 6.82
N LEU A 119 4.58 0.06 7.41
CA LEU A 119 5.79 -0.74 7.59
C LEU A 119 6.41 -1.17 6.26
N HIS A 120 5.59 -1.50 5.27
CA HIS A 120 6.07 -1.84 3.93
C HIS A 120 6.69 -0.62 3.23
N LEU A 121 6.01 0.53 3.24
CA LEU A 121 6.54 1.76 2.65
C LEU A 121 7.81 2.23 3.35
N HIS A 122 7.95 2.01 4.66
CA HIS A 122 9.20 2.25 5.36
C HIS A 122 10.37 1.44 4.77
N ARG A 123 10.18 0.14 4.53
CA ARG A 123 11.20 -0.70 3.87
C ARG A 123 11.54 -0.23 2.46
N VAL A 124 10.54 0.24 1.70
CA VAL A 124 10.78 0.86 0.38
C VAL A 124 11.68 2.08 0.52
N THR A 125 11.45 2.94 1.53
CA THR A 125 12.27 4.13 1.77
C THR A 125 13.68 3.81 2.27
N GLU A 126 13.87 2.70 3.00
CA GLU A 126 15.21 2.24 3.38
C GLU A 126 16.07 1.86 2.15
N ALA A 127 15.43 1.39 1.07
CA ALA A 127 16.08 1.08 -0.20
C ALA A 127 16.16 2.28 -1.18
N ALA A 128 15.88 3.51 -0.73
CA ALA A 128 15.85 4.72 -1.56
C ALA A 128 17.15 4.99 -2.36
N GLY A 129 18.29 4.51 -1.86
CA GLY A 129 19.58 4.60 -2.57
C GLY A 129 19.57 3.90 -3.93
N VAL A 130 18.77 2.84 -4.08
CA VAL A 130 18.62 2.05 -5.31
C VAL A 130 17.33 2.42 -6.03
N ASN A 131 16.18 2.30 -5.35
CA ASN A 131 14.88 2.46 -5.99
C ASN A 131 14.44 3.92 -6.23
N ARG A 132 15.15 4.90 -5.67
CA ARG A 132 14.87 6.34 -5.79
C ARG A 132 13.51 6.79 -5.23
N MET A 133 12.95 6.06 -4.28
CA MET A 133 11.70 6.39 -3.60
C MET A 133 11.97 6.94 -2.20
N THR A 134 11.75 8.25 -2.00
CA THR A 134 11.89 8.93 -0.70
C THR A 134 10.52 9.16 -0.04
N PRO A 135 10.45 9.35 1.31
CA PRO A 135 9.24 9.74 2.01
C PRO A 135 8.61 11.05 1.51
#